data_AF-A0A9W8Y9I1-F1
#
_entry.id   AF-A0A9W8Y9I1-F1
#
_cell.length_a   1.000
_cell.length_b   1.000
_cell.length_c   1.000
_cell.angle_alpha   90.00
_cell.angle_beta   90.00
_cell.angle_gamma   90.00
#
_symmetry.space_group_name_H-M   'P 1'
#
loop_
_entity.id
_entity.type
_entity.pdbx_description
1 polymer ?
#
loop_
_entity_poly.entity_id
_entity_poly.type
_entity_poly.pdbx_seq_one_letter_code
_entity_poly.pdbx_strand_id
1 'polypeptide(L)'
;MQAPHIFDLSSLSGSKLTYLFAMGRTYSPMTDELSYLLRRSMEKSTFDKTPRSEFLPKGKLDQLITKESILAEFDLDELCDEDEVLVAFILDKAKSLFATTASASLKAAGPNSLYKAMALFYDHGFDDSNLPIKDRSHESTEAVSTKWLQHPFACMETESGVKKIRHRLWTGSTIYNFHEAQWKFIVPKFSTSEPNHDLGEHIVPFVSKHSSGEGAFGVVWKYEIHNDHINDSSNSVGENKRSLQALI
;
A
#
# COMPACT_ATOMS: atom_id res chain seq x y z
N MET A 1 9.21 -28.82 7.13
CA MET A 1 9.34 -28.35 5.74
C MET A 1 8.05 -28.71 5.03
N GLN A 2 7.12 -27.77 4.94
CA GLN A 2 5.86 -27.91 4.21
C GLN A 2 6.09 -27.39 2.79
N ALA A 3 5.62 -28.14 1.78
CA ALA A 3 5.77 -27.77 0.38
C ALA A 3 4.94 -26.52 0.03
N PRO A 4 5.36 -25.69 -0.95
CA PRO A 4 4.56 -24.54 -1.38
C PRO A 4 3.27 -25.02 -2.04
N HIS A 5 2.13 -24.53 -1.55
CA HIS A 5 0.84 -24.65 -2.23
C HIS A 5 0.88 -23.75 -3.47
N ILE A 6 0.87 -24.35 -4.66
CA ILE A 6 0.82 -23.63 -5.94
C ILE A 6 -0.66 -23.39 -6.25
N PHE A 7 -1.09 -22.13 -6.33
CA PHE A 7 -2.45 -21.79 -6.77
C PHE A 7 -2.62 -22.15 -8.25
N ASP A 8 -3.60 -22.99 -8.56
CA ASP A 8 -3.95 -23.32 -9.95
C ASP A 8 -4.77 -22.18 -10.58
N LEU A 9 -4.08 -21.23 -11.20
CA LEU A 9 -4.66 -20.10 -11.91
C LEU A 9 -5.33 -20.47 -13.25
N SER A 10 -5.41 -21.77 -13.60
CA SER A 10 -5.88 -22.23 -14.92
C SER A 10 -7.37 -22.56 -15.00
N SER A 11 -8.12 -22.53 -13.89
CA SER A 11 -9.52 -23.00 -13.86
C SER A 11 -10.61 -21.93 -14.06
N LEU A 12 -10.26 -20.63 -14.15
CA LEU A 12 -11.25 -19.56 -14.36
C LEU A 12 -11.59 -19.39 -15.86
N SER A 13 -12.30 -20.38 -16.39
CA SER A 13 -12.93 -20.38 -17.72
C SER A 13 -14.45 -20.29 -17.55
N GLY A 14 -15.05 -19.17 -17.96
CA GLY A 14 -16.51 -19.05 -17.93
C GLY A 14 -17.04 -17.68 -18.29
N SER A 15 -17.15 -17.43 -19.59
CA SER A 15 -17.78 -16.28 -20.23
C SER A 15 -19.23 -16.01 -19.77
N LYS A 16 -19.56 -14.74 -19.47
CA LYS A 16 -20.91 -14.18 -19.69
C LYS A 16 -20.91 -12.65 -19.85
N LEU A 17 -20.24 -12.15 -20.88
CA LEU A 17 -20.45 -10.81 -21.41
C LEU A 17 -21.40 -10.87 -22.60
N THR A 18 -22.71 -10.81 -22.34
CA THR A 18 -23.74 -10.05 -23.08
C THR A 18 -25.13 -10.52 -22.62
N TYR A 19 -26.04 -9.55 -22.47
CA TYR A 19 -27.43 -9.66 -21.98
C TYR A 19 -27.64 -9.70 -20.48
N LEU A 20 -27.56 -8.50 -19.86
CA LEU A 20 -28.44 -8.08 -18.76
C LEU A 20 -28.52 -6.54 -18.70
N PHE A 21 -28.79 -5.92 -19.86
CA PHE A 21 -29.39 -4.59 -19.94
C PHE A 21 -30.91 -4.76 -19.69
N ALA A 22 -31.29 -5.02 -18.44
CA ALA A 22 -32.64 -4.84 -17.89
C ALA A 22 -32.70 -5.55 -16.54
N MET A 23 -33.30 -4.87 -15.55
CA MET A 23 -33.64 -5.35 -14.19
C MET A 23 -32.59 -5.06 -13.11
N GLY A 24 -32.60 -3.81 -12.62
CA GLY A 24 -32.82 -3.60 -11.20
C GLY A 24 -31.64 -3.70 -10.23
N ARG A 25 -30.40 -3.40 -10.65
CA ARG A 25 -29.41 -2.84 -9.70
C ARG A 25 -29.24 -1.37 -10.02
N THR A 26 -29.70 -0.51 -9.12
CA THR A 26 -29.33 0.90 -9.12
C THR A 26 -27.82 0.97 -9.00
N TYR A 27 -27.14 1.20 -10.12
CA TYR A 27 -25.73 1.53 -10.14
C TYR A 27 -25.58 2.87 -9.39
N SER A 28 -25.21 2.82 -8.12
CA SER A 28 -24.88 4.03 -7.34
C SER A 28 -23.55 4.55 -7.85
N PRO A 29 -23.47 5.70 -8.53
CA PRO A 29 -22.26 6.06 -9.27
C PRO A 29 -21.17 6.70 -8.40
N MET A 30 -21.18 6.58 -7.06
CA MET A 30 -20.38 7.52 -6.25
C MET A 30 -19.81 7.13 -4.87
N THR A 31 -19.90 5.91 -4.32
CA THR A 31 -19.57 5.74 -2.86
C THR A 31 -18.69 4.60 -2.33
N ASP A 32 -18.36 3.51 -3.04
CA ASP A 32 -17.85 2.31 -2.32
C ASP A 32 -16.48 1.74 -2.78
N GLU A 33 -15.73 2.43 -3.63
CA GLU A 33 -14.41 1.92 -4.05
C GLU A 33 -13.36 2.18 -2.95
N LEU A 34 -12.66 1.13 -2.49
CA LEU A 34 -11.65 1.24 -1.43
C LEU A 34 -10.55 2.23 -1.80
N SER A 35 -10.15 2.27 -3.07
CA SER A 35 -9.17 3.24 -3.58
C SER A 35 -9.58 4.70 -3.33
N TYR A 36 -10.88 5.01 -3.47
CA TYR A 36 -11.44 6.33 -3.19
C TYR A 36 -11.46 6.62 -1.68
N LEU A 37 -11.86 5.65 -0.87
CA LEU A 37 -11.88 5.78 0.59
C LEU A 37 -10.47 5.97 1.18
N LEU A 38 -9.49 5.21 0.69
CA LEU A 38 -8.08 5.35 1.06
C LEU A 38 -7.60 6.77 0.74
N ARG A 39 -7.85 7.26 -0.49
CA ARG A 39 -7.43 8.60 -0.92
C ARG A 39 -8.09 9.70 -0.10
N ARG A 40 -9.39 9.60 0.17
CA ARG A 40 -10.14 10.62 0.92
C ARG A 40 -9.73 10.69 2.40
N SER A 41 -9.20 9.60 2.93
CA SER A 41 -8.77 9.50 4.32
C SER A 41 -7.30 9.89 4.52
N MET A 42 -6.59 10.29 3.45
CA MET A 42 -5.21 10.77 3.56
C MET A 42 -5.16 12.13 4.24
N GLU A 43 -4.10 12.33 5.02
CA GLU A 43 -3.76 13.59 5.67
C GLU A 43 -2.52 14.20 5.04
N LYS A 44 -2.42 15.53 5.14
CA LYS A 44 -1.32 16.28 4.58
C LYS A 44 -0.22 16.49 5.63
N SER A 45 0.98 16.04 5.31
CA SER A 45 2.21 16.41 5.97
C SER A 45 2.56 17.88 5.73
N THR A 46 2.90 18.60 6.79
CA THR A 46 3.40 19.98 6.75
C THR A 46 4.92 20.05 6.60
N PHE A 47 5.59 18.94 6.27
CA PHE A 47 7.03 18.93 6.11
C PHE A 47 7.43 19.45 4.72
N ASP A 48 8.17 20.55 4.68
CA ASP A 48 8.39 21.35 3.47
C ASP A 48 9.22 20.67 2.36
N LYS A 49 9.84 19.51 2.66
CA LYS A 49 10.80 18.85 1.76
C LYS A 49 10.23 17.70 0.93
N THR A 50 8.99 17.27 1.14
CA THR A 50 8.48 16.07 0.45
C THR A 50 7.58 16.42 -0.74
N PRO A 51 7.93 16.04 -1.99
CA PRO A 51 7.04 16.19 -3.16
C PRO A 51 5.74 15.38 -3.00
N ARG A 52 5.77 14.35 -2.15
CA ARG A 52 4.61 13.56 -1.71
C ARG A 52 4.24 14.04 -0.31
N SER A 53 3.21 14.87 -0.20
CA SER A 53 2.79 15.44 1.09
C SER A 53 1.60 14.72 1.72
N GLU A 54 1.01 13.73 1.06
CA GLU A 54 -0.18 13.03 1.58
C GLU A 54 0.17 11.63 2.06
N PHE A 55 -0.32 11.26 3.24
CA PHE A 55 -0.12 9.95 3.83
C PHE A 55 -1.41 9.44 4.47
N LEU A 56 -1.56 8.12 4.61
CA LEU A 56 -2.69 7.54 5.32
C LEU A 56 -2.28 7.20 6.76
N PRO A 57 -2.93 7.77 7.78
CA PRO A 57 -2.66 7.40 9.16
C PRO A 57 -2.83 5.91 9.42
N LYS A 58 -1.93 5.30 10.22
CA LYS A 58 -1.96 3.84 10.43
C LYS A 58 -3.29 3.35 11.02
N GLY A 59 -3.86 4.10 11.97
CA GLY A 59 -5.16 3.77 12.55
C GLY A 59 -6.30 3.82 11.51
N LYS A 60 -6.22 4.74 10.55
CA LYS A 60 -7.17 4.79 9.42
C LYS A 60 -6.99 3.65 8.43
N LEU A 61 -5.75 3.27 8.13
CA LEU A 61 -5.47 2.10 7.30
C LEU A 61 -6.10 0.83 7.91
N ASP A 62 -5.92 0.63 9.23
CA ASP A 62 -6.48 -0.52 9.94
C ASP A 62 -8.01 -0.51 10.01
N GLN A 63 -8.64 0.68 10.03
CA GLN A 63 -10.09 0.83 9.99
C GLN A 63 -10.69 0.59 8.60
N LEU A 64 -9.96 0.94 7.54
CA LEU A 64 -10.45 0.85 6.17
C LEU A 64 -10.24 -0.53 5.56
N ILE A 65 -9.15 -1.21 5.91
CA ILE A 65 -8.87 -2.57 5.44
C ILE A 65 -9.51 -3.57 6.41
N THR A 66 -10.77 -3.87 6.14
CA THR A 66 -11.55 -4.91 6.82
C THR A 66 -11.77 -6.11 5.90
N LYS A 67 -12.22 -7.25 6.47
CA LYS A 67 -12.60 -8.43 5.70
C LYS A 67 -13.57 -8.03 4.59
N GLU A 68 -14.60 -7.27 4.92
CA GLU A 68 -15.66 -6.84 4.00
C GLU A 68 -15.11 -5.98 2.85
N SER A 69 -14.19 -5.04 3.15
CA SER A 69 -13.58 -4.21 2.11
C SER A 69 -12.72 -5.01 1.13
N ILE A 70 -12.05 -6.06 1.61
CA ILE A 70 -11.22 -6.94 0.78
C ILE A 70 -12.12 -7.76 -0.15
N LEU A 71 -13.20 -8.35 0.39
CA LEU A 71 -14.15 -9.13 -0.40
C LEU A 71 -14.81 -8.30 -1.50
N ALA A 72 -15.21 -7.07 -1.17
CA ALA A 72 -15.79 -6.14 -2.13
C ALA A 72 -14.82 -5.79 -3.27
N GLU A 73 -13.54 -5.58 -2.97
CA GLU A 73 -12.52 -5.30 -4.00
C GLU A 73 -12.12 -6.55 -4.82
N PHE A 74 -12.31 -7.74 -4.27
CA PHE A 74 -12.07 -9.00 -4.99
C PHE A 74 -13.25 -9.44 -5.86
N ASP A 75 -14.42 -8.80 -5.73
CA ASP A 75 -15.66 -9.17 -6.42
C ASP A 75 -16.04 -10.65 -6.16
N LEU A 76 -15.91 -11.08 -4.90
CA LEU A 76 -16.22 -12.45 -4.45
C LEU A 76 -17.58 -12.48 -3.74
N ASP A 77 -18.51 -13.27 -4.28
CA ASP A 77 -19.84 -13.49 -3.68
C ASP A 77 -19.83 -14.59 -2.60
N GLU A 78 -18.99 -15.62 -2.77
CA GLU A 78 -18.82 -16.74 -1.85
C GLU A 78 -17.33 -17.04 -1.65
N LEU A 79 -16.93 -17.36 -0.42
CA LEU A 79 -15.54 -17.68 -0.09
C LEU A 79 -15.28 -19.18 -0.16
N CYS A 80 -14.20 -19.56 -0.84
CA CYS A 80 -13.59 -20.87 -0.64
C CYS A 80 -12.50 -20.81 0.43
N ASP A 81 -12.02 -21.99 0.88
CA ASP A 81 -11.00 -22.09 1.92
C ASP A 81 -9.73 -21.31 1.57
N GLU A 82 -9.34 -21.31 0.28
CA GLU A 82 -8.19 -20.57 -0.22
C GLU A 82 -8.36 -19.05 -0.10
N ASP A 83 -9.56 -18.54 -0.38
CA ASP A 83 -9.85 -17.11 -0.25
C ASP A 83 -9.82 -16.66 1.21
N GLU A 84 -10.31 -17.50 2.14
CA GLU A 84 -10.25 -17.21 3.57
C GLU A 84 -8.80 -17.09 4.05
N VAL A 85 -7.92 -17.99 3.60
CA VAL A 85 -6.49 -17.94 3.92
C VAL A 85 -5.84 -16.68 3.38
N LEU A 86 -6.15 -16.30 2.14
CA LEU A 86 -5.60 -15.09 1.53
C LEU A 86 -6.10 -13.82 2.25
N VAL A 87 -7.38 -13.75 2.58
CA VAL A 87 -7.97 -12.63 3.34
C VAL A 87 -7.34 -12.53 4.73
N ALA A 88 -7.15 -13.65 5.43
CA ALA A 88 -6.49 -13.68 6.72
C ALA A 88 -5.04 -13.19 6.63
N PHE A 89 -4.30 -13.60 5.61
CA PHE A 89 -2.96 -13.11 5.32
C PHE A 89 -2.93 -11.58 5.14
N ILE A 90 -3.88 -11.04 4.36
CA ILE A 90 -3.97 -9.59 4.12
C ILE A 90 -4.21 -8.84 5.42
N LEU A 91 -5.16 -9.30 6.24
CA LEU A 91 -5.51 -8.64 7.49
C LEU A 91 -4.41 -8.71 8.54
N ASP A 92 -3.64 -9.79 8.58
CA ASP A 92 -2.59 -10.01 9.58
C ASP A 92 -1.27 -9.34 9.20
N LYS A 93 -0.83 -9.44 7.94
CA LYS A 93 0.55 -9.13 7.54
C LYS A 93 0.71 -8.20 6.35
N ALA A 94 -0.32 -7.98 5.55
CA ALA A 94 -0.17 -7.36 4.23
C ALA A 94 -1.15 -6.20 3.97
N LYS A 95 -1.52 -5.44 5.01
CA LYS A 95 -2.45 -4.31 4.89
C LYS A 95 -1.86 -3.16 4.08
N SER A 96 -0.62 -2.75 4.38
CA SER A 96 0.05 -1.67 3.65
C SER A 96 0.31 -2.08 2.20
N LEU A 97 0.70 -3.34 1.98
CA LEU A 97 0.87 -3.96 0.67
C LEU A 97 -0.44 -3.96 -0.12
N PHE A 98 -1.55 -4.37 0.49
CA PHE A 98 -2.87 -4.37 -0.14
C PHE A 98 -3.32 -2.95 -0.53
N ALA A 99 -3.25 -1.98 0.37
CA ALA A 99 -3.59 -0.58 0.07
C ALA A 99 -2.71 0.01 -1.03
N THR A 100 -1.41 -0.29 -1.02
CA THR A 100 -0.47 0.16 -2.04
C THR A 100 -0.87 -0.42 -3.40
N THR A 101 -1.14 -1.71 -3.45
CA THR A 101 -1.53 -2.44 -4.66
C THR A 101 -2.86 -1.95 -5.21
N ALA A 102 -3.86 -1.74 -4.36
CA ALA A 102 -5.15 -1.16 -4.72
C ALA A 102 -5.00 0.27 -5.27
N SER A 103 -4.11 1.06 -4.69
CA SER A 103 -3.85 2.45 -5.12
C SER A 103 -2.99 2.54 -6.39
N ALA A 104 -2.19 1.52 -6.70
CA ALA A 104 -1.35 1.46 -7.89
C ALA A 104 -2.15 1.26 -9.20
N SER A 105 -3.49 1.19 -9.12
CA SER A 105 -4.42 1.06 -10.25
C SER A 105 -4.19 -0.17 -11.11
N LEU A 106 -4.04 -1.34 -10.48
CA LEU A 106 -3.99 -2.64 -11.17
C LEU A 106 -5.25 -2.95 -12.00
N LYS A 107 -6.36 -2.24 -11.76
CA LYS A 107 -7.64 -2.43 -12.45
C LYS A 107 -7.51 -2.35 -13.99
N ALA A 108 -6.54 -1.60 -14.51
CA ALA A 108 -6.24 -1.53 -15.94
C ALA A 108 -5.68 -2.85 -16.52
N ALA A 109 -5.13 -3.74 -15.69
CA ALA A 109 -4.55 -5.03 -16.10
C ALA A 109 -5.61 -6.13 -16.31
N GLY A 110 -6.88 -5.86 -16.01
CA GLY A 110 -8.00 -6.78 -16.22
C GLY A 110 -8.76 -7.12 -14.93
N PRO A 111 -9.83 -7.94 -15.05
CA PRO A 111 -10.65 -8.34 -13.92
C PRO A 111 -9.82 -9.15 -12.91
N ASN A 112 -10.11 -8.92 -11.62
CA ASN A 112 -9.50 -9.60 -10.47
C ASN A 112 -7.97 -9.49 -10.43
N SER A 113 -7.42 -8.44 -11.03
CA SER A 113 -5.98 -8.17 -11.04
C SER A 113 -5.40 -7.95 -9.64
N LEU A 114 -6.16 -7.29 -8.76
CA LEU A 114 -5.79 -7.11 -7.35
C LEU A 114 -5.75 -8.44 -6.61
N TYR A 115 -6.78 -9.29 -6.76
CA TYR A 115 -6.79 -10.64 -6.19
C TYR A 115 -5.56 -11.44 -6.63
N LYS A 116 -5.30 -11.49 -7.94
CA LYS A 116 -4.16 -12.24 -8.48
C LYS A 116 -2.82 -11.71 -7.98
N ALA A 117 -2.69 -10.40 -7.84
CA ALA A 117 -1.49 -9.79 -7.28
C ALA A 117 -1.29 -10.19 -5.81
N MET A 118 -2.34 -10.18 -5.00
CA MET A 118 -2.25 -10.59 -3.59
C MET A 118 -1.97 -12.08 -3.45
N ALA A 119 -2.60 -12.93 -4.26
CA ALA A 119 -2.29 -14.36 -4.31
C ALA A 119 -0.82 -14.60 -4.68
N LEU A 120 -0.32 -13.88 -5.68
CA LEU A 120 1.09 -13.95 -6.08
C LEU A 120 2.04 -13.57 -4.94
N PHE A 121 1.71 -12.51 -4.19
CA PHE A 121 2.51 -12.11 -3.03
C PHE A 121 2.48 -13.14 -1.92
N TYR A 122 1.31 -13.70 -1.63
CA TYR A 122 1.16 -14.78 -0.66
C TYR A 122 2.05 -15.99 -1.01
N ASP A 123 2.04 -16.43 -2.27
CA ASP A 123 2.83 -17.58 -2.74
C ASP A 123 4.33 -17.40 -2.59
N HIS A 124 4.80 -16.15 -2.66
CA HIS A 124 6.21 -15.80 -2.53
C HIS A 124 6.58 -15.32 -1.12
N GLY A 125 5.63 -15.37 -0.17
CA GLY A 125 5.84 -14.89 1.20
C GLY A 125 6.16 -13.40 1.28
N PHE A 126 5.61 -12.60 0.35
CA PHE A 126 5.83 -11.16 0.26
C PHE A 126 4.74 -10.40 1.04
N ASP A 127 5.10 -9.73 2.13
CA ASP A 127 4.19 -9.02 3.04
C ASP A 127 4.64 -7.58 3.33
N ASP A 128 4.01 -6.91 4.31
CA ASP A 128 4.34 -5.52 4.68
C ASP A 128 5.81 -5.35 5.13
N SER A 129 6.47 -6.41 5.63
CA SER A 129 7.88 -6.36 6.04
C SER A 129 8.87 -6.27 4.87
N ASN A 130 8.40 -6.57 3.65
CA ASN A 130 9.19 -6.46 2.44
C ASN A 130 9.12 -5.06 1.80
N LEU A 131 8.31 -4.15 2.36
CA LEU A 131 8.26 -2.75 1.95
C LEU A 131 9.28 -1.91 2.76
N PRO A 132 9.86 -0.84 2.18
CA PRO A 132 9.72 -0.40 0.80
C PRO A 132 10.49 -1.27 -0.20
N ILE A 133 9.95 -1.39 -1.41
CA ILE A 133 10.70 -1.90 -2.55
C ILE A 133 11.54 -0.77 -3.09
N LYS A 134 12.85 -1.00 -3.14
CA LYS A 134 13.81 -0.07 -3.72
C LYS A 134 13.64 -0.06 -5.24
N ASP A 135 13.41 1.11 -5.83
CA ASP A 135 13.42 1.24 -7.28
C ASP A 135 14.83 1.01 -7.82
N ARG A 136 15.02 -0.07 -8.59
CA ARG A 136 16.26 -0.36 -9.31
C ARG A 136 16.30 0.28 -10.70
N SER A 137 15.25 0.99 -11.10
CA SER A 137 15.08 1.49 -12.48
C SER A 137 16.03 2.64 -12.80
N HIS A 138 16.34 3.51 -11.84
CA HIS A 138 17.12 4.75 -12.06
C HIS A 138 18.63 4.57 -12.28
N GLU A 139 19.21 3.39 -12.02
CA GLU A 139 20.68 3.21 -11.97
C GLU A 139 21.41 2.91 -13.31
N SER A 140 20.77 2.91 -14.48
CA SER A 140 21.52 2.56 -15.71
C SER A 140 21.00 3.19 -17.01
N THR A 141 21.91 3.80 -17.75
CA THR A 141 21.74 4.52 -19.02
C THR A 141 21.64 3.63 -20.27
N GLU A 142 21.37 2.32 -20.17
CA GLU A 142 21.30 1.41 -21.32
C GLU A 142 19.95 0.68 -21.46
N ALA A 143 19.44 0.65 -22.70
CA ALA A 143 18.26 -0.07 -23.23
C ALA A 143 17.00 -0.12 -22.32
N VAL A 144 16.29 1.02 -22.29
CA VAL A 144 15.23 1.41 -21.34
C VAL A 144 13.91 0.61 -21.38
N SER A 145 13.62 -0.24 -22.36
CA SER A 145 12.24 -0.75 -22.52
C SER A 145 11.87 -2.02 -21.73
N THR A 146 12.84 -2.81 -21.24
CA THR A 146 12.56 -4.14 -20.63
C THR A 146 13.22 -4.38 -19.27
N LYS A 147 13.94 -3.42 -18.69
CA LYS A 147 14.60 -3.57 -17.37
C LYS A 147 13.63 -3.90 -16.23
N TRP A 148 12.39 -3.42 -16.32
CA TRP A 148 11.33 -3.76 -15.37
C TRP A 148 10.99 -5.25 -15.33
N LEU A 149 11.35 -6.06 -16.34
CA LEU A 149 11.21 -7.52 -16.29
C LEU A 149 12.08 -8.19 -15.22
N GLN A 150 13.13 -7.50 -14.77
CA GLN A 150 14.00 -7.95 -13.67
C GLN A 150 13.49 -7.48 -12.30
N HIS A 151 12.39 -6.73 -12.27
CA HIS A 151 11.76 -6.33 -11.02
C HIS A 151 11.19 -7.57 -10.30
N PRO A 152 11.31 -7.68 -8.96
CA PRO A 152 10.83 -8.85 -8.22
C PRO A 152 9.41 -9.28 -8.61
N PHE A 153 8.49 -8.32 -8.76
CA PHE A 153 7.11 -8.59 -9.14
C PHE A 153 6.96 -9.22 -10.53
N ALA A 154 7.76 -8.78 -11.51
CA ALA A 154 7.75 -9.35 -12.85
C ALA A 154 8.39 -10.75 -12.88
N CYS A 155 9.37 -11.00 -12.01
CA CYS A 155 9.97 -12.32 -11.81
C CYS A 155 8.95 -13.31 -11.20
N MET A 156 8.29 -12.95 -10.09
CA MET A 156 7.25 -13.78 -9.44
C MET A 156 6.17 -14.24 -10.43
N GLU A 157 5.70 -13.32 -11.27
CA GLU A 157 4.68 -13.62 -12.29
C GLU A 157 5.20 -14.56 -13.40
N THR A 158 6.48 -14.46 -13.76
CA THR A 158 7.11 -15.34 -14.75
C THR A 158 7.30 -16.74 -14.20
N GLU A 159 7.72 -16.85 -12.93
CA GLU A 159 7.87 -18.11 -12.20
C GLU A 159 6.53 -18.83 -12.04
N SER A 160 5.45 -18.06 -11.88
CA SER A 160 4.06 -18.55 -11.85
C SER A 160 3.50 -18.93 -13.23
N GLY A 161 4.31 -18.89 -14.29
CA GLY A 161 3.95 -19.41 -15.62
C GLY A 161 3.35 -18.41 -16.61
N VAL A 162 3.27 -17.11 -16.28
CA VAL A 162 2.74 -16.08 -17.20
C VAL A 162 3.79 -15.69 -18.25
N LYS A 163 3.70 -16.29 -19.44
CA LYS A 163 4.70 -16.12 -20.51
C LYS A 163 4.46 -14.92 -21.43
N LYS A 164 3.22 -14.44 -21.56
CA LYS A 164 2.87 -13.37 -22.53
C LYS A 164 2.77 -12.01 -21.83
N ILE A 165 3.51 -11.02 -22.35
CA ILE A 165 3.57 -9.65 -21.80
C ILE A 165 2.19 -9.00 -21.64
N ARG A 166 1.29 -9.19 -22.62
CA ARG A 166 -0.07 -8.61 -22.60
C ARG A 166 -1.00 -9.16 -21.51
N HIS A 167 -0.59 -10.21 -20.80
CA HIS A 167 -1.33 -10.80 -19.70
C HIS A 167 -0.65 -10.54 -18.36
N ARG A 168 0.40 -9.69 -18.35
CA ARG A 168 1.13 -9.36 -17.13
C ARG A 168 0.37 -8.35 -16.30
N LEU A 169 0.25 -8.63 -15.01
CA LEU A 169 -0.21 -7.71 -13.98
C LEU A 169 0.82 -6.60 -13.77
N TRP A 170 2.10 -6.98 -13.74
CA TRP A 170 3.20 -6.10 -13.41
C TRP A 170 3.91 -5.60 -14.66
N THR A 171 3.40 -4.51 -15.21
CA THR A 171 4.07 -3.73 -16.26
C THR A 171 4.99 -2.67 -15.64
N GLY A 172 5.90 -2.09 -16.43
CA GLY A 172 6.74 -0.97 -15.96
C GLY A 172 5.92 0.18 -15.37
N SER A 173 4.79 0.54 -15.98
CA SER A 173 3.90 1.59 -15.46
C SER A 173 3.24 1.20 -14.14
N THR A 174 2.79 -0.06 -14.01
CA THR A 174 2.21 -0.56 -12.76
C THR A 174 3.23 -0.57 -11.63
N ILE A 175 4.46 -1.03 -11.91
CA ILE A 175 5.56 -1.06 -10.95
C ILE A 175 5.91 0.36 -10.49
N TYR A 176 5.99 1.30 -11.42
CA TYR A 176 6.20 2.71 -11.09
C TYR A 176 5.08 3.27 -10.19
N ASN A 177 3.81 3.03 -10.55
CA ASN A 177 2.67 3.48 -9.74
C ASN A 177 2.68 2.86 -8.34
N PHE A 178 3.05 1.58 -8.23
CA PHE A 178 3.23 0.91 -6.94
C PHE A 178 4.34 1.56 -6.12
N HIS A 179 5.49 1.82 -6.74
CA HIS A 179 6.63 2.46 -6.10
C HIS A 179 6.26 3.86 -5.58
N GLU A 180 5.50 4.63 -6.35
CA GLU A 180 5.01 5.94 -5.92
C GLU A 180 3.97 5.86 -4.81
N ALA A 181 3.07 4.87 -4.87
CA ALA A 181 1.97 4.70 -3.94
C ALA A 181 2.45 4.22 -2.55
N GLN A 182 3.49 3.37 -2.49
CA GLN A 182 3.89 2.69 -1.24
C GLN A 182 4.15 3.70 -0.10
N TRP A 183 4.80 4.82 -0.43
CA TRP A 183 5.20 5.86 0.53
C TRP A 183 4.03 6.49 1.29
N LYS A 184 2.81 6.39 0.75
CA LYS A 184 1.59 6.87 1.41
C LYS A 184 1.11 5.93 2.53
N PHE A 185 1.55 4.68 2.52
CA PHE A 185 1.08 3.60 3.39
C PHE A 185 2.16 3.00 4.30
N ILE A 186 3.44 3.36 4.07
CA ILE A 186 4.61 2.95 4.89
C ILE A 186 5.17 4.11 5.73
N VAL A 187 4.27 4.79 6.41
CA VAL A 187 4.58 6.00 7.19
C VAL A 187 5.27 5.61 8.49
N PRO A 188 6.40 6.25 8.85
CA PRO A 188 7.19 5.87 10.01
C PRO A 188 6.41 6.06 11.31
N LYS A 189 6.79 5.28 12.32
CA LYS A 189 6.33 5.44 13.69
C LYS A 189 7.46 6.00 14.54
N PHE A 190 7.09 6.86 15.47
CA PHE A 190 8.00 7.53 16.40
C PHE A 190 7.80 6.99 17.79
N SER A 191 8.86 6.94 18.57
CA SER A 191 8.80 6.57 19.98
C SER A 191 9.72 7.47 20.77
N THR A 192 9.30 7.86 21.97
CA THR A 192 10.13 8.67 22.88
C THR A 192 11.36 7.92 23.40
N SER A 193 11.40 6.59 23.30
CA SER A 193 12.57 5.80 23.68
C SER A 193 13.71 5.87 22.66
N GLU A 194 13.42 6.29 21.43
CA GLU A 194 14.39 6.37 20.34
C GLU A 194 14.68 7.84 20.00
N PRO A 195 15.87 8.37 20.35
CA PRO A 195 16.16 9.79 20.15
C PRO A 195 16.46 10.15 18.69
N ASN A 196 16.92 9.18 17.89
CA ASN A 196 17.32 9.40 16.50
C ASN A 196 16.54 8.46 15.58
N HIS A 197 15.94 9.03 14.54
CA HIS A 197 15.24 8.28 13.51
C HIS A 197 15.86 8.59 12.14
N ASP A 198 16.28 7.56 11.41
CA ASP A 198 16.59 7.70 9.98
C ASP A 198 15.28 7.60 9.20
N LEU A 199 14.88 8.70 8.56
CA LEU A 199 13.58 8.83 7.91
C LEU A 199 13.64 8.59 6.40
N GLY A 200 14.83 8.43 5.80
CA GLY A 200 15.00 8.15 4.37
C GLY A 200 14.10 9.00 3.44
N GLU A 201 13.41 8.33 2.52
CA GLU A 201 12.45 8.94 1.59
C GLU A 201 10.98 8.91 2.10
N HIS A 202 10.78 8.54 3.36
CA HIS A 202 9.43 8.38 3.88
C HIS A 202 8.68 9.71 3.99
N ILE A 203 7.37 9.67 3.76
CA ILE A 203 6.50 10.79 4.09
C ILE A 203 6.41 10.86 5.62
N VAL A 204 6.83 11.97 6.18
CA VAL A 204 6.87 12.15 7.63
C VAL A 204 5.49 12.63 8.11
N PRO A 205 4.86 12.00 9.11
CA PRO A 205 3.50 12.31 9.56
C PRO A 205 3.42 13.57 10.43
N PHE A 206 4.02 14.67 9.99
CA PHE A 206 3.96 15.96 10.68
C PHE A 206 2.71 16.72 10.26
N VAL A 207 1.82 16.99 11.20
CA VAL A 207 0.51 17.62 10.93
C VAL A 207 0.48 19.11 11.25
N SER A 208 1.45 19.60 12.00
CA SER A 208 1.60 21.03 12.30
C SER A 208 3.06 21.42 12.43
N LYS A 209 3.36 22.64 11.98
CA LYS A 209 4.67 23.27 12.06
C LYS A 209 4.59 24.46 13.00
N HIS A 210 5.51 24.54 13.95
CA HIS A 210 5.60 25.64 14.92
C HIS A 210 6.81 26.53 14.62
N SER A 211 6.98 27.58 15.44
CA SER A 211 8.10 28.52 15.33
C SER A 211 9.45 27.82 15.35
N SER A 212 10.37 28.31 14.53
CA SER A 212 11.77 27.92 14.56
C SER A 212 12.53 28.61 15.69
N GLY A 213 13.55 27.93 16.20
CA GLY A 213 14.67 28.55 16.89
C GLY A 213 15.87 28.62 15.95
N GLU A 214 16.56 29.75 15.90
CA GLU A 214 17.75 29.93 15.07
C GLU A 214 18.97 30.15 15.97
N GLY A 215 20.04 29.41 15.70
CA GLY A 215 21.33 29.55 16.37
C GLY A 215 22.46 29.67 15.35
N ALA A 216 23.69 29.85 15.84
CA ALA A 216 24.88 30.03 14.99
C ALA A 216 25.15 28.84 14.04
N PHE A 217 24.55 27.68 14.30
CA PHE A 217 24.80 26.42 13.58
C PHE A 217 23.59 25.92 12.79
N GLY A 218 22.46 26.66 12.77
CA GLY A 218 21.29 26.28 11.98
C GLY A 218 19.96 26.71 12.57
N VAL A 219 18.90 26.23 11.92
CA VAL A 219 17.51 26.50 12.26
C VAL A 219 16.86 25.20 12.72
N VAL A 220 16.34 25.18 13.95
CA VAL A 220 15.59 24.05 14.51
C VAL A 220 14.11 24.35 14.39
N TRP A 221 13.36 23.43 13.79
CA TRP A 221 11.91 23.54 13.66
C TRP A 221 11.22 22.57 14.62
N LYS A 222 10.13 23.02 15.24
CA LYS A 222 9.27 22.16 16.04
C LYS A 222 8.06 21.72 15.22
N TYR A 223 7.77 20.42 15.21
CA TYR A 223 6.61 19.85 14.52
C TYR A 223 5.72 19.06 15.49
N GLU A 224 4.44 18.92 15.14
CA GLU A 224 3.52 18.00 15.79
C GLU A 224 3.38 16.74 14.92
N ILE A 225 3.55 15.56 15.53
CA ILE A 225 3.44 14.26 14.87
C ILE A 225 2.01 13.75 15.02
N HIS A 226 1.45 13.16 13.96
CA HIS A 226 0.13 12.53 14.01
C HIS A 226 0.08 11.43 15.08
N ASN A 227 -0.96 11.42 15.93
CA ASN A 227 -1.07 10.52 17.09
C ASN A 227 -1.02 9.02 16.74
N ASP A 228 -1.62 8.60 15.63
CA ASP A 228 -1.57 7.20 15.16
C ASP A 228 -0.14 6.71 14.81
N HIS A 229 0.84 7.63 14.77
CA HIS A 229 2.24 7.34 14.49
C HIS A 229 3.15 7.47 15.71
N ILE A 230 2.58 7.55 16.92
CA ILE A 230 3.35 7.58 18.18
C ILE A 230 3.18 6.24 18.90
N ASN A 231 4.29 5.52 19.11
CA ASN A 231 4.38 4.27 19.86
C ASN A 231 4.91 4.55 21.27
N ASP A 232 4.11 5.23 22.10
CA ASP A 232 4.39 5.39 23.53
C ASP A 232 3.25 4.76 24.34
N SER A 233 3.58 3.77 25.17
CA SER A 233 2.64 3.04 26.04
C SER A 233 2.05 3.87 27.20
N SER A 234 2.12 5.21 27.12
CA SER A 234 1.63 6.13 28.14
C SER A 234 0.24 6.74 27.86
N ASN A 235 -0.54 6.15 26.95
CA ASN A 235 -1.94 6.54 26.71
C ASN A 235 -2.96 5.91 27.67
N SER A 236 -2.55 5.59 28.91
CA SER A 236 -3.50 5.48 30.01
C SER A 236 -3.42 6.75 30.85
N VAL A 237 -4.53 7.49 30.87
CA VAL A 237 -4.86 8.64 31.74
C VAL A 237 -4.50 10.02 31.18
N GLY A 238 -5.53 10.67 30.61
CA GLY A 238 -5.77 12.11 30.76
C GLY A 238 -4.93 13.05 29.91
N GLU A 239 -5.60 13.72 28.97
CA GLU A 239 -5.24 15.04 28.39
C GLU A 239 -3.80 15.50 28.64
N ASN A 240 -2.89 15.19 27.71
CA ASN A 240 -1.71 16.03 27.48
C ASN A 240 -1.20 15.82 26.05
N LYS A 241 -1.43 16.83 25.20
CA LYS A 241 -0.80 16.96 23.89
C LYS A 241 0.72 17.00 24.08
N ARG A 242 1.39 15.86 23.91
CA ARG A 242 2.86 15.80 23.97
C ARG A 242 3.43 16.16 22.60
N SER A 243 3.97 17.36 22.49
CA SER A 243 4.79 17.74 21.34
C SER A 243 6.14 17.03 21.40
N LEU A 244 6.47 16.24 20.39
CA LEU A 244 7.82 15.72 20.21
C LEU A 244 8.67 16.75 19.46
N GLN A 245 9.89 16.99 19.92
CA GLN A 245 10.84 17.85 19.24
C GLN A 245 11.64 16.99 18.27
N ALA A 246 11.41 17.13 16.97
CA ALA A 246 12.29 16.56 15.96
C ALA A 246 13.39 17.58 15.66
N LEU A 247 14.65 17.21 15.91
CA LEU A 247 15.80 17.94 15.38
C LEU A 247 16.03 17.43 13.95
N ILE A 248 15.83 18.28 12.94
CA ILE A 248 16.09 17.98 11.52
C ILE A 248 17.04 19.03 10.97
#